data_AF-A0A3M1NSU1-F1
#
_entry.id   AF-A0A3M1NSU1-F1
#
_cell.length_a   1.000
_cell.length_b   1.000
_cell.length_c   1.000
_cell.angle_alpha   90.00
_cell.angle_beta   90.00
_cell.angle_gamma   90.00
#
_symmetry.space_group_name_H-M   'P 1'
#
loop_
_entity.id
_entity.type
_entity.pdbx_description
1 polymer ?
#
loop_
_entity_poly.entity_id
_entity_poly.type
_entity_poly.pdbx_seq_one_letter_code
_entity_poly.pdbx_strand_id
1 'polypeptide(L)'
;AHIELRSDHLLVPAYFDWLAARGIGHVFSHWTWLPPIREQWVRCGQRFTARDGNAVARLLTPLRMKYEEAYALAYPFDRPVPALSETPAARNMILDATALVFQAERQDALLNLILNNRAWGNAPSLAQAIAYRILDEEARRTRQDATRP
;
A
#
# COMPACT_ATOMS: atom_id res chain seq x y z
N ALA A 1 -14.89 -4.06 -9.40
CA ALA A 1 -14.39 -5.42 -9.03
C ALA A 1 -12.86 -5.43 -9.05
N HIS A 2 -12.19 -6.18 -8.19
CA HIS A 2 -10.73 -6.11 -8.01
C HIS A 2 -10.06 -7.48 -8.02
N ILE A 3 -8.84 -7.56 -8.56
CA ILE A 3 -8.03 -8.80 -8.62
C ILE A 3 -6.69 -8.55 -7.93
N GLU A 4 -6.34 -9.46 -7.03
CA GLU A 4 -5.00 -9.54 -6.44
C GLU A 4 -4.20 -10.67 -7.09
N LEU A 5 -3.13 -10.32 -7.79
CA LEU A 5 -2.18 -11.28 -8.34
C LEU A 5 -0.91 -11.32 -7.49
N ARG A 6 -0.52 -12.53 -7.06
CA ARG A 6 0.63 -12.74 -6.14
C ARG A 6 1.84 -13.39 -6.81
N SER A 7 1.93 -13.30 -8.13
CA SER A 7 3.06 -13.80 -8.92
C SER A 7 3.77 -12.63 -9.59
N ASP A 8 4.95 -12.26 -9.09
CA ASP A 8 5.73 -11.11 -9.57
C ASP A 8 5.98 -11.12 -11.08
N HIS A 9 6.32 -12.29 -11.65
CA HIS A 9 6.58 -12.45 -13.08
C HIS A 9 5.36 -12.21 -13.98
N LEU A 10 4.16 -12.15 -13.41
CA LEU A 10 2.92 -11.81 -14.12
C LEU A 10 2.54 -10.33 -13.97
N LEU A 11 3.25 -9.55 -13.15
CA LEU A 11 3.07 -8.10 -13.04
C LEU A 11 3.75 -7.38 -14.21
N VAL A 12 3.22 -7.61 -15.42
CA VAL A 12 3.71 -7.07 -16.69
C VAL A 12 2.68 -6.12 -17.30
N PRO A 13 3.09 -5.20 -18.20
CA PRO A 13 2.16 -4.23 -18.82
C PRO A 13 0.88 -4.88 -19.40
N ALA A 14 1.02 -6.01 -20.10
CA ALA A 14 -0.11 -6.72 -20.69
C ALA A 14 -1.19 -7.16 -19.66
N TYR A 15 -0.79 -7.49 -18.43
CA TYR A 15 -1.73 -7.81 -17.35
C TYR A 15 -2.53 -6.56 -16.93
N PHE A 16 -1.84 -5.43 -16.71
CA PHE A 16 -2.48 -4.19 -16.30
C PHE A 16 -3.36 -3.59 -17.40
N ASP A 17 -2.96 -3.69 -18.66
CA ASP A 17 -3.76 -3.26 -19.81
C ASP A 17 -5.03 -4.10 -19.94
N TRP A 18 -4.91 -5.42 -19.73
CA TRP A 18 -6.06 -6.33 -19.76
C TRP A 18 -7.09 -6.03 -18.67
N LEU A 19 -6.62 -5.69 -17.45
CA LEU A 19 -7.46 -5.26 -16.34
C LEU A 19 -8.19 -3.94 -16.68
N ALA A 20 -7.45 -2.95 -17.15
CA ALA A 20 -7.99 -1.63 -17.49
C ALA A 20 -9.05 -1.71 -18.61
N ALA A 21 -8.80 -2.51 -19.65
CA ALA A 21 -9.76 -2.74 -20.74
C ALA A 21 -11.10 -3.32 -20.24
N ARG A 22 -11.07 -4.06 -19.12
CA ARG A 22 -12.26 -4.66 -18.48
C ARG A 22 -12.81 -3.83 -17.31
N GLY A 23 -12.17 -2.72 -16.97
CA GLY A 23 -12.54 -1.90 -15.81
C GLY A 23 -12.34 -2.61 -14.47
N ILE A 24 -11.45 -3.60 -14.40
CA ILE A 24 -11.14 -4.35 -13.17
C ILE A 24 -9.95 -3.69 -12.48
N GLY A 25 -10.04 -3.47 -11.17
CA GLY A 25 -8.95 -2.89 -10.39
C GLY A 25 -7.83 -3.87 -10.05
N HIS A 26 -6.58 -3.49 -10.29
CA HIS A 26 -5.41 -4.13 -9.70
C HIS A 26 -5.38 -3.86 -8.19
N VAL A 27 -5.13 -4.90 -7.40
CA VAL A 27 -4.88 -4.76 -5.96
C VAL A 27 -3.37 -4.63 -5.74
N PHE A 28 -2.93 -3.47 -5.24
CA PHE A 28 -1.53 -3.27 -4.85
C PHE A 28 -1.24 -4.00 -3.54
N SER A 29 -0.31 -4.95 -3.52
CA SER A 29 -0.10 -5.80 -2.33
C SER A 29 1.32 -5.72 -1.79
N HIS A 30 1.46 -5.31 -0.53
CA HIS A 30 2.69 -5.49 0.24
C HIS A 30 2.68 -6.90 0.83
N TRP A 31 3.32 -7.84 0.15
CA TRP A 31 3.34 -9.25 0.49
C TRP A 31 4.70 -9.89 0.17
N THR A 32 5.05 -10.95 0.90
CA THR A 32 6.37 -11.60 0.95
C THR A 32 7.12 -11.67 -0.38
N TRP A 33 6.46 -12.15 -1.44
CA TRP A 33 7.07 -12.43 -2.75
C TRP A 33 6.73 -11.43 -3.85
N LEU A 34 6.04 -10.35 -3.50
CA LEU A 34 5.73 -9.28 -4.43
C LEU A 34 6.74 -8.13 -4.29
N PRO A 35 6.96 -7.35 -5.36
CA PRO A 35 7.74 -6.13 -5.27
C PRO A 35 7.02 -5.09 -4.37
N PRO A 36 7.75 -4.08 -3.85
CA PRO A 36 7.15 -2.97 -3.12
C PRO A 36 6.03 -2.27 -3.92
N ILE A 37 5.09 -1.63 -3.22
CA ILE A 37 3.94 -0.95 -3.86
C ILE A 37 4.42 0.12 -4.85
N ARG A 38 5.48 0.87 -4.53
CA ARG A 38 6.05 1.87 -5.46
C ARG A 38 6.49 1.28 -6.79
N GLU A 39 6.98 0.05 -6.79
CA GLU A 39 7.42 -0.63 -8.01
C GLU A 39 6.21 -1.18 -8.78
N GLN A 40 5.23 -1.74 -8.09
CA GLN A 40 3.95 -2.12 -8.70
C GLN A 40 3.27 -0.92 -9.39
N TRP A 41 3.31 0.26 -8.74
CA TRP A 41 2.79 1.51 -9.30
C TRP A 41 3.45 1.87 -10.63
N VAL A 42 4.79 1.79 -10.70
CA VAL A 42 5.54 2.04 -11.93
C VAL A 42 5.20 1.00 -13.01
N ARG A 43 5.18 -0.29 -12.66
CA ARG A 43 4.85 -1.38 -13.60
C ARG A 43 3.41 -1.31 -14.12
N CYS A 44 2.50 -0.79 -13.30
CA CYS A 44 1.11 -0.52 -13.68
C CYS A 44 0.96 0.75 -14.55
N GLY A 45 2.07 1.42 -14.92
CA GLY A 45 2.03 2.64 -15.72
C GLY A 45 1.45 3.83 -14.97
N GLN A 46 1.61 3.85 -13.64
CA GLN A 46 1.21 4.94 -12.75
C GLN A 46 -0.27 5.35 -12.87
N ARG A 47 -1.15 4.35 -12.96
CA ARG A 47 -2.60 4.53 -13.07
C ARG A 47 -3.34 3.50 -12.23
N PHE A 48 -4.59 3.80 -11.89
CA PHE A 48 -5.56 2.81 -11.42
C PHE A 48 -6.31 2.19 -12.60
N THR A 49 -6.66 0.90 -12.51
CA THR A 49 -7.26 0.15 -13.62
C THR A 49 -8.77 -0.06 -13.47
N ALA A 50 -9.34 0.23 -12.30
CA ALA A 50 -10.78 0.09 -12.06
C ALA A 50 -11.55 1.24 -12.71
N ARG A 51 -12.70 0.94 -13.33
CA ARG A 51 -13.58 1.98 -13.92
C ARG A 51 -14.51 2.62 -12.89
N ASP A 52 -14.72 1.97 -11.75
CA ASP A 52 -15.66 2.37 -10.71
C ASP A 52 -15.09 3.42 -9.74
N GLY A 53 -13.95 4.04 -10.07
CA GLY A 53 -13.30 5.05 -9.24
C GLY A 53 -12.72 4.51 -7.93
N ASN A 54 -12.68 3.19 -7.74
CA ASN A 54 -12.09 2.59 -6.53
C ASN A 54 -10.69 2.05 -6.82
N ALA A 55 -9.80 2.20 -5.84
CA ALA A 55 -8.51 1.56 -5.79
C ALA A 55 -8.43 0.69 -4.52
N VAL A 56 -7.63 -0.37 -4.55
CA VAL A 56 -7.44 -1.25 -3.39
C VAL A 56 -5.96 -1.52 -3.20
N ALA A 57 -5.51 -1.43 -1.95
CA ALA A 57 -4.20 -1.92 -1.56
C ALA A 57 -4.28 -2.76 -0.28
N ARG A 58 -3.43 -3.79 -0.19
CA ARG A 58 -3.37 -4.70 0.95
C ARG A 58 -1.98 -4.69 1.56
N LEU A 59 -1.89 -4.40 2.86
CA LEU A 59 -0.65 -4.50 3.63
C LEU A 59 -0.68 -5.79 4.44
N LEU A 60 0.03 -6.82 3.97
CA LEU A 60 -0.12 -8.20 4.44
C LEU A 60 1.05 -8.68 5.32
N THR A 61 2.09 -9.19 4.68
CA THR A 61 3.26 -9.78 5.32
C THR A 61 4.48 -9.01 4.84
N PRO A 62 5.45 -8.68 5.70
CA PRO A 62 6.62 -7.94 5.29
C PRO A 62 7.32 -8.59 4.09
N LEU A 63 7.85 -7.75 3.21
CA LEU A 63 8.59 -8.22 2.03
C LEU A 63 9.73 -9.14 2.47
N ARG A 64 9.93 -10.24 1.75
CA ARG A 64 10.99 -11.24 2.00
C ARG A 64 10.93 -11.93 3.37
N MET A 65 9.82 -11.83 4.09
CA MET A 65 9.58 -12.55 5.35
C MET A 65 8.58 -13.69 5.14
N LYS A 66 8.92 -14.90 5.62
CA LYS A 66 7.99 -16.04 5.56
C LYS A 66 6.75 -15.79 6.42
N TYR A 67 5.66 -16.43 6.03
CA TYR A 67 4.38 -16.27 6.73
C TYR A 67 4.48 -16.67 8.21
N GLU A 68 5.09 -17.82 8.49
CA GLU A 68 5.17 -18.41 9.83
C GLU A 68 6.00 -17.52 10.77
N GLU A 69 7.09 -16.95 10.24
CA GLU A 69 7.95 -16.02 10.96
C GLU A 69 7.20 -14.73 11.34
N ALA A 70 6.53 -14.10 10.36
CA ALA A 70 5.74 -12.89 10.61
C ALA A 70 4.61 -13.15 11.62
N TYR A 71 3.97 -14.32 11.54
CA TYR A 71 2.93 -14.70 12.48
C TYR A 71 3.49 -14.86 13.90
N ALA A 72 4.60 -15.60 14.06
CA ALA A 72 5.21 -15.85 15.35
C ALA A 72 5.67 -14.56 16.04
N LEU A 73 6.17 -13.59 15.27
CA LEU A 73 6.55 -12.27 15.78
C LEU A 73 5.33 -11.42 16.17
N ALA A 74 4.26 -11.47 15.37
CA ALA A 74 3.12 -10.56 15.53
C ALA A 74 2.08 -11.03 16.54
N TYR A 75 1.96 -12.33 16.81
CA TYR A 75 1.02 -12.87 17.79
C TYR A 75 1.33 -12.32 19.20
N PRO A 76 0.34 -11.91 20.02
CA PRO A 76 -1.12 -12.11 19.89
C PRO A 76 -1.87 -10.99 19.15
N PHE A 77 -1.16 -10.18 18.37
CA PHE A 77 -1.68 -9.04 17.61
C PHE A 77 -2.21 -7.87 18.45
N ASP A 78 -1.78 -7.75 19.70
CA ASP A 78 -2.26 -6.75 20.66
C ASP A 78 -1.56 -5.40 20.54
N ARG A 79 -0.37 -5.35 19.94
CA ARG A 79 0.47 -4.16 19.86
C ARG A 79 1.38 -4.13 18.62
N PRO A 80 1.90 -2.96 18.21
CA PRO A 80 3.02 -2.89 17.29
C PRO A 80 4.23 -3.68 17.81
N VAL A 81 4.89 -4.41 16.92
CA VAL A 81 6.08 -5.21 17.26
C VAL A 81 7.30 -4.55 16.62
N PRO A 82 8.30 -4.05 17.38
CA PRO A 82 9.43 -3.30 16.82
C PRO A 82 10.17 -4.02 15.69
N ALA A 83 10.33 -5.34 15.78
CA ALA A 83 10.95 -6.18 14.75
C ALA A 83 10.18 -6.19 13.41
N LEU A 84 8.91 -5.75 13.43
CA LEU A 84 8.07 -5.53 12.25
C LEU A 84 7.96 -4.03 11.96
N SER A 85 7.51 -3.23 12.94
CA SER A 85 7.06 -1.83 12.77
C SER A 85 8.18 -0.79 12.67
N GLU A 86 9.36 -1.03 13.25
CA GLU A 86 10.45 -0.03 13.30
C GLU A 86 11.53 -0.26 12.23
N THR A 87 11.34 -1.28 11.41
CA THR A 87 12.24 -1.65 10.33
C THR A 87 12.23 -0.62 9.19
N PRO A 88 13.33 -0.50 8.41
CA PRO A 88 13.33 0.30 7.20
C PRO A 88 12.26 -0.13 6.19
N ALA A 89 11.97 -1.43 6.10
CA ALA A 89 10.94 -1.97 5.20
C ALA A 89 9.54 -1.51 5.60
N ALA A 90 9.23 -1.48 6.90
CA ALA A 90 7.95 -0.99 7.40
C ALA A 90 7.80 0.52 7.19
N ARG A 91 8.86 1.32 7.40
CA ARG A 91 8.85 2.75 7.05
C ARG A 91 8.55 2.96 5.57
N ASN A 92 9.20 2.19 4.69
CA ASN A 92 8.96 2.25 3.25
C ASN A 92 7.53 1.83 2.87
N MET A 93 6.95 0.84 3.56
CA MET A 93 5.55 0.43 3.37
C MET A 93 4.58 1.58 3.70
N ILE A 94 4.80 2.27 4.82
CA ILE A 94 3.99 3.45 5.20
C ILE A 94 4.10 4.53 4.13
N LEU A 95 5.33 4.85 3.70
CA LEU A 95 5.56 5.86 2.67
C LEU A 95 4.90 5.49 1.33
N ASP A 96 4.95 4.23 0.93
CA ASP A 96 4.29 3.77 -0.30
C ASP A 96 2.77 3.88 -0.20
N ALA A 97 2.19 3.45 0.93
CA ALA A 97 0.74 3.54 1.16
C ALA A 97 0.27 5.00 1.17
N THR A 98 0.98 5.88 1.88
CA THR A 98 0.71 7.32 1.88
C THR A 98 0.85 7.92 0.49
N ALA A 99 1.90 7.58 -0.26
CA ALA A 99 2.06 8.07 -1.63
C ALA A 99 0.89 7.61 -2.52
N LEU A 100 0.44 6.37 -2.39
CA LEU A 100 -0.68 5.83 -3.15
C LEU A 100 -2.00 6.55 -2.83
N VAL A 101 -2.23 6.96 -1.57
CA VAL A 101 -3.39 7.80 -1.20
C VAL A 101 -3.39 9.10 -2.00
N PHE A 102 -2.27 9.80 -2.06
CA PHE A 102 -2.17 11.05 -2.82
C PHE A 102 -2.21 10.84 -4.34
N GLN A 103 -1.78 9.69 -4.86
CA GLN A 103 -2.00 9.35 -6.26
C GLN A 103 -3.48 9.08 -6.55
N ALA A 104 -4.19 8.44 -5.62
CA ALA A 104 -5.62 8.21 -5.75
C ALA A 104 -6.40 9.52 -5.77
N GLU A 105 -6.11 10.44 -4.84
CA GLU A 105 -6.68 11.79 -4.84
C GLU A 105 -6.42 12.53 -6.17
N ARG A 106 -5.18 12.51 -6.67
CA ARG A 106 -4.81 13.14 -7.95
C ARG A 106 -5.50 12.54 -9.18
N GLN A 107 -5.99 11.30 -9.07
CA GLN A 107 -6.66 10.58 -10.16
C GLN A 107 -8.16 10.41 -9.89
N ASP A 108 -8.72 11.17 -8.94
CA ASP A 108 -10.14 11.12 -8.55
C ASP A 108 -10.62 9.70 -8.19
N ALA A 109 -9.77 8.97 -7.46
CA ALA A 109 -10.03 7.60 -7.03
C ALA A 109 -10.08 7.49 -5.49
N LEU A 110 -10.97 6.64 -4.99
CA LEU A 110 -11.05 6.28 -3.58
C LEU A 110 -10.14 5.08 -3.31
N LEU A 111 -9.06 5.28 -2.54
CA LEU A 111 -8.18 4.19 -2.12
C LEU A 111 -8.72 3.48 -0.86
N ASN A 112 -9.00 2.19 -1.00
CA ASN A 112 -9.36 1.29 0.08
C ASN A 112 -8.10 0.53 0.57
N LEU A 113 -7.64 0.85 1.78
CA LEU A 113 -6.50 0.19 2.42
C LEU A 113 -6.96 -0.93 3.35
N ILE A 114 -6.53 -2.16 3.06
CA ILE A 114 -6.81 -3.34 3.89
C ILE A 114 -5.53 -3.73 4.62
N LEU A 115 -5.57 -3.64 5.95
CA LEU A 115 -4.39 -3.77 6.81
C LEU A 115 -4.41 -5.11 7.55
N ASN A 116 -3.26 -5.77 7.65
CA ASN A 116 -3.12 -7.04 8.33
C ASN A 116 -2.14 -6.96 9.49
N ASN A 117 -2.47 -7.59 10.62
CA ASN A 117 -1.64 -7.58 11.82
C ASN A 117 -0.20 -8.07 11.56
N ARG A 118 0.02 -9.00 10.63
CA ARG A 118 1.36 -9.55 10.33
C ARG A 118 2.32 -8.52 9.75
N ALA A 119 1.82 -7.42 9.18
CA ALA A 119 2.67 -6.35 8.63
C ALA A 119 3.28 -5.46 9.72
N TRP A 120 2.74 -5.46 10.94
CA TRP A 120 3.04 -4.45 11.96
C TRP A 120 3.05 -4.94 13.41
N GLY A 121 2.43 -6.09 13.68
CA GLY A 121 2.00 -6.54 15.01
C GLY A 121 0.51 -6.27 15.23
N ASN A 122 0.02 -5.06 14.91
CA ASN A 122 -1.38 -4.66 15.18
C ASN A 122 -1.93 -3.79 14.04
N ALA A 123 -3.03 -4.21 13.40
CA ALA A 123 -3.61 -3.51 12.25
C ALA A 123 -4.20 -2.12 12.58
N PRO A 124 -4.92 -1.91 13.70
CA PRO A 124 -5.35 -0.57 14.10
C PRO A 124 -4.18 0.42 14.26
N SER A 125 -3.09 0.04 14.92
CA SER A 125 -1.91 0.89 15.05
C SER A 125 -1.21 1.14 13.71
N LEU A 126 -1.21 0.17 12.79
CA LEU A 126 -0.75 0.39 11.42
C LEU A 126 -1.61 1.45 10.71
N ALA A 127 -2.94 1.39 10.89
CA ALA A 127 -3.86 2.39 10.35
C ALA A 127 -3.55 3.78 10.89
N GLN A 128 -3.34 3.91 12.19
CA GLN A 128 -2.96 5.17 12.84
C GLN A 128 -1.63 5.71 12.29
N ALA A 129 -0.62 4.85 12.12
CA ALA A 129 0.68 5.26 11.58
C ALA A 129 0.55 5.83 10.14
N ILE A 130 -0.27 5.22 9.30
CA ILE A 130 -0.55 5.72 7.94
C ILE A 130 -1.33 7.04 8.01
N ALA A 131 -2.37 7.11 8.83
CA ALA A 131 -3.21 8.30 8.99
C ALA A 131 -2.40 9.51 9.47
N TYR A 132 -1.56 9.35 10.50
CA TYR A 132 -0.68 10.41 10.97
C TYR A 132 0.30 10.86 9.88
N ARG A 133 0.88 9.92 9.13
CA ARG A 133 1.78 10.28 8.02
C ARG A 133 1.08 11.08 6.92
N ILE A 134 -0.19 10.77 6.63
CA ILE A 134 -1.03 11.54 5.69
C ILE A 134 -1.26 12.95 6.21
N LEU A 135 -1.71 13.10 7.47
CA LEU A 135 -1.94 14.40 8.10
C LEU A 135 -0.67 15.27 8.13
N ASP A 136 0.47 14.68 8.46
CA ASP A 136 1.77 15.37 8.43
C ASP A 136 2.11 15.87 7.03
N GLU A 137 1.80 15.07 6.00
CA GLU A 137 2.04 15.43 4.60
C GLU A 137 1.12 16.57 4.14
N GLU A 138 -0.16 16.52 4.49
CA GLU A 138 -1.12 17.57 4.19
C GLU A 138 -0.70 18.89 4.84
N ALA A 139 -0.37 18.87 6.13
CA ALA A 139 0.13 20.04 6.85
C ALA A 139 1.42 20.60 6.23
N ARG A 140 2.30 19.74 5.71
CA ARG A 140 3.50 20.15 4.97
C ARG A 140 3.14 20.85 3.65
N ARG A 141 2.21 20.30 2.88
CA ARG A 141 1.76 20.86 1.58
C ARG A 141 1.05 22.19 1.75
N THR A 142 0.12 22.30 2.69
CA THR A 142 -0.61 23.55 2.98
C THR A 142 0.35 24.68 3.36
N ARG A 143 1.38 24.40 4.16
CA ARG A 143 2.42 25.40 4.49
C ARG A 143 3.25 25.83 3.27
N GLN A 144 3.52 24.92 2.34
CA GLN A 144 4.22 25.25 1.10
C GLN A 144 3.39 26.11 0.16
N ASP A 145 2.09 25.84 0.05
CA ASP A 145 1.19 26.65 -0.78
C ASP A 145 0.97 28.04 -0.18
N ALA A 146 0.89 28.16 1.15
CA ALA A 146 0.78 29.45 1.84
C ALA A 146 2.04 30.34 1.75
N THR A 147 3.18 29.77 1.36
CA THR A 147 4.47 30.48 1.22
C THR A 147 4.85 30.71 -0.24
N ARG A 148 3.96 30.35 -1.19
CA ARG A 148 4.15 30.56 -2.62
C ARG A 148 3.68 31.98 -2.98
N PRO A 149 4.55 32.83 -3.57
CA PRO A 149 4.22 34.23 -3.89
C PRO A 149 3.16 34.36 -4.98
#